data_AF-A0A7W6HSB4-F1
#
_entry.id   AF-A0A7W6HSB4-F1
#
_cell.length_a   1.000
_cell.length_b   1.000
_cell.length_c   1.000
_cell.angle_alpha   90.00
_cell.angle_beta   90.00
_cell.angle_gamma   90.00
#
_symmetry.space_group_name_H-M   'P 1'
#
loop_
_entity.id
_entity.type
_entity.pdbx_description
1 polymer ?
#
loop_
_entity_poly.entity_id
_entity_poly.type
_entity_poly.pdbx_seq_one_letter_code
_entity_poly.pdbx_strand_id
1 'polypeptide(L)' 'MATLITTAKLNDIDPQASLADVFARIADTPIIKLEQLLPWNWTPTTIEAQAA' A
#
# COMPACT_ATOMS: atom_id res chain seq x y z
N MET A 1 7.98 -18.08 2.57
CA MET A 1 7.07 -17.19 1.81
C MET A 1 6.60 -16.10 2.75
N ALA A 2 7.06 -14.85 2.58
CA ALA A 2 6.62 -13.72 3.40
C ALA A 2 5.53 -12.96 2.63
N THR A 3 4.31 -12.94 3.18
CA THR A 3 3.18 -12.21 2.59
C THR A 3 3.31 -10.71 2.85
N LEU A 4 2.79 -9.88 1.95
CA LEU A 4 2.75 -8.41 2.09
C LEU A 4 2.26 -7.94 3.47
N ILE A 5 1.33 -8.68 4.08
CA ILE A 5 0.82 -8.48 5.44
C ILE A 5 1.93 -8.56 6.50
N THR A 6 2.79 -9.59 6.41
CA THR A 6 3.92 -9.76 7.33
C THR A 6 4.92 -8.63 7.14
N THR A 7 5.16 -8.21 5.89
CA THR A 7 6.08 -7.11 5.61
C THR A 7 5.53 -5.76 6.08
N ALA A 8 4.22 -5.51 5.96
CA ALA A 8 3.58 -4.31 6.51
C ALA A 8 3.74 -4.23 8.03
N LYS A 9 3.47 -5.35 8.74
CA LYS A 9 3.68 -5.46 10.19
C LYS A 9 5.12 -5.18 10.63
N LEU A 10 6.10 -5.62 9.85
CA LEU A 10 7.52 -5.37 10.14
C LEU A 10 7.95 -3.92 9.90
N ASN A 11 7.19 -3.16 9.12
CA ASN A 11 7.46 -1.75 8.82
C ASN A 11 6.61 -0.78 9.67
N ASP A 12 5.93 -1.27 10.71
CA ASP A 12 5.00 -0.49 11.55
C ASP A 12 3.82 0.12 10.74
N ILE A 13 3.49 -0.52 9.62
CA ILE A 13 2.42 -0.08 8.73
C ILE A 13 1.17 -0.90 9.00
N ASP A 14 0.03 -0.23 9.03
CA ASP A 14 -1.26 -0.90 9.22
C ASP A 14 -1.50 -1.89 8.07
N PRO A 15 -1.49 -3.21 8.36
CA PRO A 15 -1.55 -4.23 7.33
C PRO A 15 -2.92 -4.30 6.65
N GLN A 16 -3.98 -3.82 7.30
CA GLN A 16 -5.33 -3.77 6.76
C GLN A 16 -5.46 -2.63 5.74
N ALA A 17 -4.97 -1.44 6.11
CA ALA A 17 -4.98 -0.24 5.27
C ALA A 17 -4.07 -0.39 4.05
N SER A 18 -2.85 -0.90 4.23
CA SER A 18 -1.93 -1.13 3.09
C SER A 18 -2.50 -2.18 2.15
N LEU A 19 -3.11 -3.25 2.67
CA LEU A 19 -3.71 -4.29 1.84
C LEU A 19 -4.94 -3.78 1.08
N ALA A 20 -5.79 -2.99 1.71
CA ALA A 20 -6.96 -2.38 1.07
C ALA A 20 -6.56 -1.42 -0.06
N ASP A 21 -5.55 -0.58 0.16
CA ASP A 21 -5.02 0.35 -0.86
C ASP A 21 -4.37 -0.41 -2.02
N VAL A 22 -3.61 -1.48 -1.74
CA VAL A 22 -3.06 -2.37 -2.77
C VAL A 22 -4.17 -3.02 -3.57
N PHE A 23 -5.23 -3.56 -2.94
CA PHE A 23 -6.36 -4.15 -3.67
C PHE A 23 -7.16 -3.14 -4.48
N ALA A 24 -7.33 -1.92 -3.98
CA ALA A 24 -8.00 -0.85 -4.70
C ALA A 24 -7.18 -0.41 -5.93
N ARG A 25 -5.85 -0.36 -5.80
CA ARG A 25 -4.96 0.13 -6.87
C ARG A 25 -4.51 -0.96 -7.84
N ILE A 26 -4.45 -2.24 -7.46
CA ILE A 26 -3.95 -3.33 -8.32
C ILE A 26 -4.79 -3.54 -9.58
N ALA A 27 -6.09 -3.20 -9.53
CA ALA A 27 -6.97 -3.25 -10.68
C ALA A 27 -6.60 -2.22 -11.77
N ASP A 28 -6.12 -1.04 -11.35
CA ASP A 28 -5.78 0.08 -12.22
C ASP A 28 -4.26 0.26 -12.43
N THR A 29 -3.43 -0.48 -11.66
CA THR A 29 -1.98 -0.29 -11.64
C THR A 29 -1.26 -1.41 -12.41
N PRO A 30 -0.44 -1.08 -13.42
CA PRO A 30 0.37 -2.06 -14.12
C PRO A 30 1.38 -2.70 -13.15
N ILE A 31 1.67 -3.99 -13.34
CA ILE A 31 2.51 -4.83 -12.47
C ILE A 31 3.91 -4.24 -12.19
N ILE A 32 4.39 -3.37 -13.07
CA ILE A 32 5.69 -2.71 -12.97
C ILE A 32 5.68 -1.64 -11.85
N LYS A 33 4.51 -1.05 -11.54
CA LYS A 33 4.35 -0.06 -10.47
C LYS A 33 3.90 -0.66 -9.14
N LEU A 34 3.69 -1.97 -9.08
CA LEU A 34 3.31 -2.69 -7.85
C LEU A 34 4.40 -2.58 -6.78
N GLU A 35 5.65 -2.37 -7.18
CA GLU A 35 6.77 -2.06 -6.29
C GLU A 35 6.59 -0.74 -5.53
N GLN A 36 5.87 0.23 -6.11
CA GLN A 36 5.51 1.48 -5.43
C GLN A 36 4.39 1.29 -4.41
N LEU A 37 3.63 0.19 -4.53
CA LEU A 37 2.57 -0.21 -3.59
C LEU A 37 3.08 -1.16 -2.50
N LEU A 38 4.38 -1.46 -2.50
CA LEU A 38 4.97 -2.24 -1.43
C LEU A 38 4.90 -1.46 -0.12
N PRO A 39 4.70 -2.13 1.02
CA PRO A 39 4.44 -1.46 2.29
C PRO A 39 5.50 -0.41 2.63
N TRP A 40 6.79 -0.66 2.41
CA TRP A 40 7.84 0.33 2.70
C TRP A 40 7.84 1.57 1.78
N ASN A 41 7.18 1.51 0.62
CA ASN A 41 7.04 2.63 -0.31
C ASN A 41 5.58 3.12 -0.40
N TRP A 42 4.73 2.61 0.49
CA TRP A 42 3.30 2.84 0.46
C TRP A 42 3.00 4.28 0.87
N THR A 43 2.46 5.05 -0.08
CA THR A 43 1.93 6.39 0.14
C THR A 43 0.41 6.33 0.01
N PRO A 44 -0.34 6.55 1.12
CA PRO A 44 -1.79 6.54 1.07
C PRO A 44 -2.25 7.70 0.19
N THR A 45 -3.04 7.39 -0.85
CA THR A 45 -3.59 8.42 -1.77
C THR A 45 -4.52 9.42 -1.07
N THR A 46 -4.87 9.18 0.20
CA THR A 46 -5.87 9.97 0.95
C THR A 46 -5.31 11.24 1.60
N ILE A 47 -4.01 11.55 1.50
CA ILE A 47 -3.46 12.83 2.02
C ILE A 47 -3.26 13.88 0.91
N GLU A 48 -4.19 13.99 -0.04
CA GLU A 48 -4.36 15.19 -0.87
C GLU A 48 -5.82 15.73 -0.85
N ALA A 49 -6.63 15.29 0.12
CA ALA A 49 -7.99 15.80 0.33
C ALA A 49 -8.30 16.23 1.77
N GLN A 50 -7.28 16.55 2.58
CA GLN A 50 -7.44 17.27 3.85
C GLN A 50 -6.35 18.34 4.01
N ALA A 51 -6.30 19.25 3.05
CA ALA A 51 -5.74 20.59 3.23
C ALA A 51 -6.79 21.60 2.72
N ALA A 52 -7.80 21.84 3.54
CA ALA A 52 -8.69 23.01 3.48
C ALA A 52 -9.30 23.23 4.86
#